data_AF-A0A1F3CED6-F1
#
_entry.id   AF-A0A1F3CED6-F1
#
_cell.length_a   1.000
_cell.length_b   1.000
_cell.length_c   1.000
_cell.angle_alpha   90.00
_cell.angle_beta   90.00
_cell.angle_gamma   90.00
#
_symmetry.space_group_name_H-M   'P 1'
#
loop_
_entity.id
_entity.type
_entity.pdbx_description
1 polymer ?
#
loop_
_entity_poly.entity_id
_entity_poly.type
_entity_poly.pdbx_seq_one_letter_code
_entity_poly.pdbx_strand_id
1 'polypeptide(L)'
;MPYIMQLKYLVKQVQQGKARFDGGYFTSYRHFEPEVLSKYIYQTQFVEKLGLDPTRDLIENGITWHMNVGGIHVNGRSMESGIPGLFVAGSVSALVTGGIPNVMYDGFVAAQQAAEFIGSRRLPGLDEERVDRDLRRVQRYFRTEPQQGLLPAQVIKQIRTVMWEHMNYIKSESTMREGLRELGRIREEKLPRMRLESTTRRFNYDWMEAVDAEDMLDACELVIRFSLYRQESRGAFFRADYPLTDNLRWLRHVVGRRENGSVKIEDMPVALPYARPAEGKADFFEVDY
;
A
#
# COMPACT_ATOMS: atom_id res chain seq x y z
N MET A 1 -13.93 1.40 13.67
CA MET A 1 -12.43 1.50 13.73
C MET A 1 -11.96 2.91 14.10
N PRO A 2 -11.11 3.13 15.12
CA PRO A 2 -10.69 4.46 15.56
C PRO A 2 -9.94 5.28 14.49
N TYR A 3 -9.10 4.65 13.66
CA TYR A 3 -8.29 5.35 12.65
C TYR A 3 -9.13 6.04 11.56
N ILE A 4 -10.16 5.36 11.04
CA ILE A 4 -11.01 5.91 9.97
C ILE A 4 -11.81 7.11 10.50
N MET A 5 -12.30 7.02 11.75
CA MET A 5 -12.99 8.15 12.38
C MET A 5 -12.06 9.35 12.58
N GLN A 6 -10.84 9.13 13.07
CA GLN A 6 -9.83 10.19 13.21
C GLN A 6 -9.54 10.88 11.88
N LEU A 7 -9.38 10.11 10.80
CA LEU A 7 -9.16 10.66 9.46
C LEU A 7 -10.36 11.49 8.97
N LYS A 8 -11.60 11.02 9.18
CA LYS A 8 -12.81 11.80 8.86
C LYS A 8 -12.84 13.13 9.60
N TYR A 9 -12.52 13.14 10.89
CA TYR A 9 -12.46 14.38 11.67
C TYR A 9 -11.34 15.31 11.19
N LEU A 10 -10.16 14.76 10.91
CA LEU A 10 -9.03 15.53 10.38
C LEU A 10 -9.39 16.20 9.05
N VAL A 11 -10.08 15.50 8.14
CA VAL A 11 -10.55 16.08 6.87
C VAL A 11 -11.45 17.30 7.12
N LYS A 12 -12.40 17.20 8.07
CA LYS A 12 -13.26 18.34 8.45
C LYS A 12 -12.43 19.51 8.98
N GLN A 13 -11.37 19.26 9.77
CA GLN A 13 -10.47 20.31 10.27
C GLN A 13 -9.63 20.95 9.15
N VAL A 14 -9.10 20.14 8.22
CA VAL A 14 -8.32 20.61 7.07
C VAL A 14 -9.19 21.48 6.15
N GLN A 15 -10.42 21.06 5.86
CA GLN A 15 -11.38 21.86 5.08
C GLN A 15 -11.74 23.19 5.73
N GLN A 16 -11.71 23.26 7.06
CA GLN A 16 -11.92 24.51 7.82
C GLN A 16 -10.65 25.37 7.95
N GLY A 17 -9.51 24.95 7.37
CA GLY A 17 -8.24 25.65 7.48
C GLY A 17 -7.60 25.58 8.88
N LYS A 18 -8.05 24.66 9.74
CA LYS A 18 -7.57 24.51 11.12
C LYS A 18 -6.39 23.55 11.26
N ALA A 19 -6.12 22.75 10.24
CA ALA A 19 -5.02 21.79 10.19
C ALA A 19 -4.55 21.58 8.75
N ARG A 20 -3.43 20.89 8.59
CA ARG A 20 -2.96 20.33 7.33
C ARG A 20 -2.82 18.82 7.50
N PHE A 21 -2.78 18.07 6.40
CA PHE A 21 -2.51 16.63 6.50
C PHE A 21 -1.10 16.32 7.01
N ASP A 22 -0.16 17.24 6.86
CA ASP A 22 1.23 17.11 7.28
C ASP A 22 1.58 17.90 8.55
N GLY A 23 0.59 18.45 9.28
CA GLY A 23 0.85 19.22 10.48
C GLY A 23 -0.29 20.11 10.95
N GLY A 24 -0.07 20.88 12.01
CA GLY A 24 -1.06 21.80 12.58
C GLY A 24 -2.15 21.11 13.40
N TYR A 25 -1.95 19.87 13.82
CA TYR A 25 -2.80 19.19 14.80
C TYR A 25 -1.96 18.35 15.77
N PHE A 26 -2.42 18.27 17.02
CA PHE A 26 -1.58 17.85 18.14
C PHE A 26 -2.20 16.73 18.96
N THR A 27 -1.35 15.84 19.47
CA THR A 27 -1.72 14.82 20.45
C THR A 27 -1.22 15.26 21.82
N SER A 28 -2.04 15.06 22.85
CA SER A 28 -1.66 15.34 24.24
C SER A 28 -1.86 14.09 25.10
N TYR A 29 -0.84 13.77 25.89
CA TYR A 29 -0.90 12.69 26.89
C TYR A 29 -1.01 13.21 28.33
N ARG A 30 -1.20 14.52 28.52
CA ARG A 30 -1.30 15.19 29.83
C ARG A 30 -2.40 14.65 30.75
N HIS A 31 -3.39 13.97 30.17
CA HIS A 31 -4.52 13.39 30.89
C HIS A 31 -4.21 11.99 31.46
N PHE A 32 -3.05 11.42 31.14
CA PHE A 32 -2.57 10.18 31.74
C PHE A 32 -1.68 10.47 32.94
N GLU A 33 -1.80 9.64 33.98
CA GLU A 33 -0.89 9.65 35.10
C GLU A 33 0.55 9.34 34.62
N PRO A 34 1.59 10.04 35.13
CA PRO A 34 2.98 9.81 34.73
C PRO A 34 3.43 8.34 34.86
N GLU A 35 2.93 7.62 35.87
CA GLU A 35 3.23 6.19 36.06
C GLU A 35 2.65 5.28 34.96
N VAL A 36 1.57 5.71 34.30
CA VAL A 36 1.05 4.99 33.13
C VAL A 36 1.97 5.20 31.95
N LEU A 37 2.40 6.44 31.70
CA LEU A 37 3.28 6.78 30.58
C LEU A 37 4.64 6.09 30.69
N SER A 38 5.18 5.93 31.91
CA SER A 38 6.46 5.23 32.12
C SER A 38 6.43 3.74 31.70
N LYS A 39 5.24 3.13 31.57
CA LYS A 39 5.08 1.76 31.10
C LYS A 39 5.13 1.66 29.57
N TYR A 40 4.91 2.76 28.85
CA TYR A 40 4.94 2.83 27.38
C TYR A 40 6.28 3.36 26.86
N ILE A 41 7.37 2.71 27.29
CA ILE A 41 8.74 3.18 27.11
C ILE A 41 9.11 3.47 25.66
N TYR A 42 8.62 2.71 24.69
CA TYR A 42 8.98 2.91 23.28
C TYR A 42 8.40 4.21 22.74
N GLN A 43 7.15 4.51 23.11
CA GLN A 43 6.45 5.72 22.69
C GLN A 43 7.03 6.95 23.40
N THR A 44 7.24 6.88 24.72
CA THR A 44 7.75 8.02 25.49
C THR A 44 9.21 8.33 25.15
N GLN A 45 10.08 7.32 25.00
CA GLN A 45 11.47 7.56 24.60
C GLN A 45 11.59 8.21 23.22
N PHE A 46 10.69 7.89 22.29
CA PHE A 46 10.67 8.56 20.99
C PHE A 46 10.37 10.05 21.14
N VAL A 47 9.37 10.40 21.95
CA VAL A 47 8.98 11.79 22.23
C VAL A 47 10.10 12.53 22.97
N GLU A 48 10.73 11.90 23.97
CA GLU A 48 11.86 12.46 24.72
C GLU A 48 13.08 12.71 23.83
N LYS A 49 13.36 11.83 22.87
CA LYS A 49 14.44 12.02 21.87
C LYS A 49 14.18 13.20 20.93
N LEU A 50 12.92 13.61 20.76
CA LEU A 50 12.56 14.85 20.06
C LEU A 50 12.72 16.09 20.95
N GLY A 51 13.14 15.94 22.20
CA GLY A 51 13.30 17.02 23.17
C GLY A 51 11.98 17.45 23.83
N LEU A 52 10.94 16.62 23.75
CA LEU A 52 9.61 16.91 24.30
C LEU A 52 9.36 16.08 25.56
N ASP A 53 8.65 16.67 26.53
CA ASP A 53 8.14 15.97 27.71
C ASP A 53 6.72 15.45 27.43
N PRO A 54 6.48 14.13 27.29
CA PRO A 54 5.16 13.59 26.98
C PRO A 54 4.10 13.89 28.06
N THR A 55 4.52 14.21 29.29
CA THR A 55 3.60 14.56 30.38
C THR A 55 3.12 16.01 30.31
N ARG A 56 3.82 16.87 29.53
CA ARG A 56 3.59 18.33 29.51
C ARG A 56 3.43 18.91 28.13
N ASP A 57 4.09 18.39 27.11
CA ASP A 57 4.13 19.00 25.79
C ASP A 57 3.02 18.47 24.87
N LEU A 58 2.76 19.22 23.80
CA LEU A 58 1.91 18.81 22.70
C LEU A 58 2.80 18.24 21.60
N ILE A 59 2.41 17.10 21.05
CA ILE A 59 3.16 16.45 19.96
C ILE A 59 2.43 16.76 18.65
N GLU A 60 3.09 17.49 17.75
CA GLU A 60 2.54 17.73 16.41
C GLU A 60 2.51 16.42 15.61
N ASN A 61 1.43 16.21 14.87
CA ASN A 61 1.24 15.01 14.06
C ASN A 61 1.10 15.38 12.58
N GLY A 62 1.42 14.41 11.72
CA GLY A 62 1.07 14.37 10.32
C GLY A 62 0.58 12.97 9.94
N ILE A 63 -0.23 12.87 8.90
CA ILE A 63 -0.67 11.56 8.40
C ILE A 63 0.50 10.89 7.71
N THR A 64 0.57 9.57 7.86
CA THR A 64 1.54 8.73 7.17
C THR A 64 0.83 7.54 6.55
N TRP A 65 1.40 7.01 5.48
CA TRP A 65 0.96 5.74 4.92
C TRP A 65 1.41 4.63 5.85
N HIS A 66 0.46 3.89 6.42
CA HIS A 66 0.75 2.91 7.46
C HIS A 66 0.59 1.46 7.00
N MET A 67 -0.55 1.13 6.37
CA MET A 67 -0.88 -0.25 5.98
C MET A 67 -1.62 -0.27 4.64
N ASN A 68 -1.40 -1.34 3.89
CA ASN A 68 -2.18 -1.67 2.70
C ASN A 68 -3.33 -2.59 3.09
N VAL A 69 -4.50 -2.34 2.50
CA VAL A 69 -5.69 -3.21 2.63
C VAL A 69 -5.86 -4.10 1.41
N GLY A 70 -5.38 -3.66 0.25
CA GLY A 70 -5.28 -4.48 -0.94
C GLY A 70 -3.96 -5.26 -0.97
N GLY A 71 -3.82 -6.12 -1.98
CA GLY A 71 -2.68 -6.99 -2.15
C GLY A 71 -2.97 -8.09 -3.17
N ILE A 72 -2.28 -9.20 -3.05
CA ILE A 72 -2.54 -10.40 -3.85
C ILE A 72 -3.83 -11.04 -3.36
N HIS A 73 -4.81 -11.18 -4.26
CA HIS A 73 -6.04 -11.89 -3.95
C HIS A 73 -5.76 -13.37 -3.71
N VAL A 74 -6.28 -13.89 -2.60
CA VAL A 74 -6.16 -15.30 -2.19
C VAL A 74 -7.48 -15.81 -1.64
N ASN A 75 -7.59 -17.13 -1.56
CA ASN A 75 -8.65 -17.79 -0.82
C ASN A 75 -8.45 -17.58 0.70
N GLY A 76 -9.43 -16.98 1.39
CA GLY A 76 -9.33 -16.68 2.83
C GLY A 76 -9.32 -17.90 3.77
N ARG A 77 -9.50 -19.12 3.27
CA ARG A 77 -9.39 -20.36 4.05
C ARG A 77 -8.11 -21.13 3.77
N SER A 78 -7.64 -21.14 2.53
CA SER A 78 -6.45 -21.92 2.13
C SER A 78 -5.21 -21.08 1.84
N MET A 79 -5.33 -19.75 1.80
CA MET A 79 -4.27 -18.81 1.42
C MET A 79 -3.71 -19.03 0.01
N GLU A 80 -4.38 -19.84 -0.83
CA GLU A 80 -3.97 -20.07 -2.22
C GLU A 80 -4.35 -18.87 -3.09
N SER A 81 -3.42 -18.44 -3.94
CA SER A 81 -3.67 -17.38 -4.93
C SER A 81 -4.38 -17.93 -6.17
N GLY A 82 -4.65 -17.06 -7.15
CA GLY A 82 -5.11 -17.50 -8.47
C GLY A 82 -4.07 -18.28 -9.30
N ILE A 83 -2.85 -18.43 -8.79
CA ILE A 83 -1.77 -19.20 -9.41
C ILE A 83 -1.62 -20.53 -8.64
N PRO A 84 -1.85 -21.69 -9.28
CA PRO A 84 -1.75 -22.99 -8.63
C PRO A 84 -0.38 -23.19 -7.97
N GLY A 85 -0.39 -23.58 -6.70
CA GLY A 85 0.83 -23.82 -5.92
C GLY A 85 1.52 -22.56 -5.37
N LEU A 86 0.94 -21.38 -5.60
CA LEU A 86 1.40 -20.14 -4.96
C LEU A 86 0.45 -19.77 -3.82
N PHE A 87 0.98 -19.83 -2.60
CA PHE A 87 0.30 -19.45 -1.36
C PHE A 87 0.84 -18.11 -0.87
N VAL A 88 -0.04 -17.25 -0.36
CA VAL A 88 0.34 -15.90 0.07
C VAL A 88 -0.25 -15.61 1.44
N ALA A 89 0.60 -15.17 2.36
CA ALA A 89 0.23 -14.91 3.75
C ALA A 89 0.58 -13.48 4.17
N GLY A 90 -0.18 -12.95 5.13
CA GLY A 90 0.10 -11.67 5.77
C GLY A 90 -0.22 -10.46 4.89
N SER A 91 0.47 -9.35 5.14
CA SER A 91 0.11 -8.01 4.62
C SER A 91 0.31 -7.81 3.12
N VAL A 92 0.92 -8.77 2.43
CA VAL A 92 1.00 -8.77 0.95
C VAL A 92 -0.26 -9.37 0.31
N SER A 93 -1.11 -10.06 1.08
CA SER A 93 -2.40 -10.58 0.64
C SER A 93 -3.54 -9.54 0.78
N ALA A 94 -4.64 -9.75 0.06
CA ALA A 94 -5.81 -8.86 0.06
C ALA A 94 -6.98 -9.37 0.95
N LEU A 95 -6.70 -9.97 2.11
CA LEU A 95 -7.74 -10.59 2.96
C LEU A 95 -8.25 -9.70 4.09
N VAL A 96 -7.35 -9.14 4.90
CA VAL A 96 -7.72 -8.37 6.10
C VAL A 96 -6.75 -7.20 6.28
N THR A 97 -7.28 -6.09 6.81
CA THR A 97 -6.53 -4.91 7.29
C THR A 97 -5.49 -5.28 8.35
N GLY A 98 -4.33 -5.76 7.92
CA GLY A 98 -3.11 -5.91 8.73
C GLY A 98 -3.29 -6.63 10.07
N GLY A 99 -2.28 -6.52 10.93
CA GLY A 99 -2.32 -7.03 12.30
C GLY A 99 -1.53 -8.33 12.50
N ILE A 100 -0.77 -8.36 13.58
CA ILE A 100 0.11 -9.48 13.96
C ILE A 100 -0.66 -10.81 14.07
N PRO A 101 -1.87 -10.89 14.67
CA PRO A 101 -2.63 -12.13 14.72
C PRO A 101 -2.96 -12.73 13.34
N ASN A 102 -3.30 -11.88 12.37
CA ASN A 102 -3.66 -12.32 11.03
C ASN A 102 -2.44 -12.89 10.31
N VAL A 103 -1.29 -12.21 10.39
CA VAL A 103 -0.04 -12.71 9.79
C VAL A 103 0.36 -14.08 10.35
N MET A 104 0.20 -14.29 11.67
CA MET A 104 0.49 -15.58 12.30
C MET A 104 -0.44 -16.69 11.79
N TYR A 105 -1.75 -16.41 11.73
CA TYR A 105 -2.73 -17.37 11.23
C TYR A 105 -2.53 -17.68 9.75
N ASP A 106 -2.44 -16.65 8.91
CA ASP A 106 -2.25 -16.79 7.46
C ASP A 106 -0.98 -17.56 7.15
N GLY A 107 0.12 -17.27 7.87
CA GLY A 107 1.40 -17.95 7.71
C GLY A 107 1.31 -19.44 8.05
N PHE A 108 0.64 -19.79 9.16
CA PHE A 108 0.41 -21.18 9.54
C PHE A 108 -0.41 -21.93 8.47
N VAL A 109 -1.53 -21.35 8.03
CA VAL A 109 -2.41 -21.96 7.03
C VAL A 109 -1.70 -22.11 5.69
N ALA A 110 -1.02 -21.06 5.21
CA ALA A 110 -0.28 -21.10 3.94
C ALA A 110 0.80 -22.18 3.97
N ALA A 111 1.52 -22.34 5.08
CA ALA A 111 2.55 -23.37 5.23
C ALA A 111 1.94 -24.78 5.22
N GLN A 112 0.85 -25.01 5.95
CA GLN A 112 0.16 -26.31 5.95
C GLN A 112 -0.35 -26.66 4.55
N GLN A 113 -1.03 -25.72 3.88
CA GLN A 113 -1.58 -25.93 2.54
C GLN A 113 -0.49 -26.13 1.49
N ALA A 114 0.63 -25.41 1.59
CA ALA A 114 1.78 -25.62 0.71
C ALA A 114 2.41 -27.01 0.91
N ALA A 115 2.54 -27.47 2.16
CA ALA A 115 3.07 -28.81 2.46
C ALA A 115 2.16 -29.92 1.91
N GLU A 116 0.84 -29.80 2.08
CA GLU A 116 -0.15 -30.71 1.51
C GLU A 116 -0.16 -30.66 -0.03
N PHE A 117 -0.03 -29.46 -0.61
CA PHE A 117 0.04 -29.27 -2.05
C PHE A 117 1.28 -29.94 -2.65
N ILE A 118 2.44 -29.84 -2.00
CA ILE A 118 3.69 -30.45 -2.47
C ILE A 118 3.63 -31.96 -2.29
N GLY A 119 3.27 -32.46 -1.10
CA GLY A 119 3.05 -33.88 -0.80
C GLY A 119 3.98 -34.83 -1.57
N SER A 120 3.40 -35.84 -2.24
CA SER A 120 4.12 -36.74 -3.16
C SER A 120 4.09 -36.28 -4.62
N ARG A 121 3.77 -35.01 -4.89
CA ARG A 121 3.66 -34.51 -6.26
C ARG A 121 5.05 -34.35 -6.87
N ARG A 122 5.17 -34.70 -8.14
CA ARG A 122 6.33 -34.33 -8.94
C ARG A 122 6.22 -32.86 -9.30
N LEU A 123 7.21 -32.06 -8.87
CA LEU A 123 7.28 -30.66 -9.26
C LEU A 123 7.53 -30.53 -10.77
N PRO A 124 6.89 -29.56 -11.45
CA PRO A 124 7.18 -29.30 -12.85
C PRO A 124 8.65 -28.85 -12.99
N GLY A 125 9.24 -29.14 -14.16
CA GLY A 125 10.54 -28.56 -14.51
C GLY A 125 10.46 -27.03 -14.60
N LEU A 126 11.60 -26.37 -14.46
CA LEU A 126 11.69 -24.93 -14.68
C LEU A 126 11.67 -24.63 -16.19
N ASP A 127 10.97 -23.58 -16.56
CA ASP A 127 11.05 -22.98 -17.89
C ASP A 127 12.31 -22.12 -17.93
N GLU A 128 13.40 -22.68 -18.46
CA GLU A 128 14.71 -22.04 -18.52
C GLU A 128 14.67 -20.70 -19.29
N GLU A 129 13.86 -20.60 -20.36
CA GLU A 129 13.72 -19.33 -21.09
C GLU A 129 13.06 -18.25 -20.24
N ARG A 130 12.10 -18.63 -19.39
CA ARG A 130 11.48 -17.72 -18.43
C ARG A 130 12.46 -17.30 -17.34
N VAL A 131 13.26 -18.22 -16.80
CA VAL A 131 14.31 -17.92 -15.81
C VAL A 131 15.30 -16.91 -16.39
N ASP A 132 15.81 -17.19 -17.59
CA ASP A 132 16.76 -16.33 -18.29
C ASP A 132 16.22 -14.92 -18.58
N ARG A 133 14.94 -14.82 -18.93
CA ARG A 133 14.28 -13.53 -19.17
C ARG A 133 14.17 -12.71 -17.88
N ASP A 134 13.81 -13.34 -16.76
CA ASP A 134 13.74 -12.63 -15.48
C ASP A 134 15.14 -12.23 -14.96
N LEU A 135 16.13 -13.10 -15.16
CA LEU A 135 17.53 -12.78 -14.86
C LEU A 135 18.01 -11.56 -15.67
N ARG A 136 17.72 -11.51 -16.97
CA ARG A 136 18.03 -10.34 -17.82
C ARG A 136 17.29 -9.09 -17.36
N ARG A 137 16.03 -9.19 -16.91
CA ARG A 137 15.26 -8.06 -16.38
C ARG A 137 15.97 -7.44 -15.18
N VAL A 138 16.41 -8.24 -14.22
CA VAL A 138 17.10 -7.76 -13.02
C VAL A 138 18.52 -7.27 -13.34
N GLN A 139 19.27 -8.02 -14.16
CA GLN A 139 20.65 -7.68 -14.51
C GLN A 139 20.80 -6.43 -15.38
N ARG A 140 19.77 -6.02 -16.13
CA ARG A 140 19.87 -4.82 -16.99
C ARG A 140 20.19 -3.54 -16.21
N TYR A 141 19.85 -3.51 -14.92
CA TYR A 141 20.13 -2.39 -14.03
C TYR A 141 21.56 -2.38 -13.50
N PHE A 142 22.33 -3.45 -13.70
CA PHE A 142 23.70 -3.58 -13.25
C PHE A 142 24.68 -2.81 -14.15
N ARG A 143 24.55 -1.48 -14.18
CA ARG A 143 25.30 -0.58 -15.06
C ARG A 143 25.55 0.78 -14.40
N THR A 144 26.64 1.43 -14.76
CA THR A 144 26.99 2.79 -14.29
C THR A 144 26.70 3.89 -15.32
N GLU A 145 26.18 3.52 -16.49
CA GLU A 145 25.82 4.44 -17.56
C GLU A 145 24.30 4.62 -17.67
N PRO A 146 23.81 5.78 -18.15
CA PRO A 146 24.58 6.96 -18.56
C PRO A 146 25.14 7.74 -17.36
N GLN A 147 26.32 8.35 -17.46
CA GLN A 147 26.95 9.13 -16.36
C GLN A 147 26.02 10.18 -15.73
N GLN A 148 25.24 10.89 -16.55
CA GLN A 148 24.24 11.88 -16.12
C GLN A 148 22.86 11.24 -15.79
N GLY A 149 22.83 9.93 -15.60
CA GLY A 149 21.67 9.19 -15.15
C GLY A 149 21.36 9.44 -13.67
N LEU A 150 20.15 9.05 -13.27
CA LEU A 150 19.70 9.15 -11.88
C LEU A 150 20.12 7.90 -11.11
N LEU A 151 20.44 8.09 -9.83
CA LEU A 151 20.57 7.00 -8.88
C LEU A 151 19.19 6.41 -8.54
N PRO A 152 19.09 5.13 -8.18
CA PRO A 152 17.84 4.47 -7.83
C PRO A 152 17.06 5.19 -6.72
N ALA A 153 17.73 5.59 -5.64
CA ALA A 153 17.14 6.40 -4.57
C ALA A 153 16.47 7.70 -5.07
N GLN A 154 17.02 8.33 -6.12
CA GLN A 154 16.44 9.55 -6.70
C GLN A 154 15.18 9.24 -7.50
N VAL A 155 15.16 8.12 -8.24
CA VAL A 155 13.97 7.64 -8.96
C VAL A 155 12.87 7.26 -7.97
N ILE A 156 13.21 6.48 -6.93
CA ILE A 156 12.28 6.12 -5.84
C ILE A 156 11.69 7.37 -5.18
N LYS A 157 12.53 8.38 -4.90
CA LYS A 157 12.06 9.65 -4.34
C LYS A 157 11.03 10.34 -5.25
N GLN A 158 11.26 10.35 -6.57
CA GLN A 158 10.31 10.92 -7.52
C GLN A 158 8.98 10.15 -7.52
N ILE A 159 9.01 8.81 -7.50
CA ILE A 159 7.79 8.00 -7.41
C ILE A 159 7.01 8.32 -6.13
N ARG A 160 7.71 8.43 -4.99
CA ARG A 160 7.11 8.81 -3.69
C ARG A 160 6.48 10.21 -3.74
N THR A 161 7.14 11.18 -4.37
CA THR A 161 6.60 12.53 -4.57
C THR A 161 5.31 12.50 -5.38
N VAL A 162 5.29 11.78 -6.51
CA VAL A 162 4.08 11.65 -7.34
C VAL A 162 2.93 11.05 -6.54
N MET A 163 3.18 9.98 -5.77
CA MET A 163 2.14 9.37 -4.93
C MET A 163 1.68 10.29 -3.80
N TRP A 164 2.58 11.08 -3.21
CA TRP A 164 2.23 12.05 -2.18
C TRP A 164 1.33 13.18 -2.72
N GLU A 165 1.65 13.70 -3.90
CA GLU A 165 0.93 14.82 -4.52
C GLU A 165 -0.41 14.40 -5.13
N HIS A 166 -0.46 13.23 -5.77
CA HIS A 166 -1.61 12.82 -6.58
C HIS A 166 -2.50 11.76 -5.93
N MET A 167 -1.98 11.04 -4.92
CA MET A 167 -2.66 9.93 -4.25
C MET A 167 -2.83 10.13 -2.75
N ASN A 168 -2.72 11.36 -2.25
CA ASN A 168 -2.95 11.71 -0.84
C ASN A 168 -4.33 11.26 -0.31
N TYR A 169 -4.62 11.48 0.97
CA TYR A 169 -5.85 11.01 1.59
C TYR A 169 -7.10 11.48 0.82
N ILE A 170 -7.21 12.78 0.54
CA ILE A 170 -8.20 13.33 -0.38
C ILE A 170 -7.66 13.22 -1.81
N LYS A 171 -8.42 12.55 -2.67
CA LYS A 171 -8.09 12.39 -4.09
C LYS A 171 -9.34 12.52 -4.97
N SER A 172 -9.13 12.74 -6.26
CA SER A 172 -10.18 12.80 -7.28
C SER A 172 -9.71 12.14 -8.57
N GLU A 173 -10.62 11.93 -9.51
CA GLU A 173 -10.26 11.44 -10.85
C GLU A 173 -9.17 12.29 -11.51
N SER A 174 -9.26 13.61 -11.40
CA SER A 174 -8.27 14.53 -12.00
C SER A 174 -6.88 14.35 -11.40
N THR A 175 -6.75 14.32 -10.07
CA THR A 175 -5.44 14.14 -9.41
C THR A 175 -4.85 12.78 -9.72
N MET A 176 -5.66 11.72 -9.70
CA MET A 176 -5.23 10.36 -9.98
C MET A 176 -4.78 10.17 -11.45
N ARG A 177 -5.48 10.78 -12.41
CA ARG A 177 -5.06 10.74 -13.82
C ARG A 177 -3.74 11.47 -14.07
N GLU A 178 -3.47 12.56 -13.36
CA GLU A 178 -2.15 13.21 -13.40
C GLU A 178 -1.08 12.30 -12.79
N GLY A 179 -1.35 11.69 -11.63
CA GLY A 179 -0.44 10.72 -11.03
C GLY A 179 -0.06 9.59 -11.98
N LEU A 180 -1.02 9.02 -12.72
CA LEU A 180 -0.71 8.00 -13.75
C LEU A 180 0.18 8.53 -14.87
N ARG A 181 -0.04 9.77 -15.34
CA ARG A 181 0.81 10.38 -16.37
C ARG A 181 2.24 10.57 -15.87
N GLU A 182 2.41 11.09 -14.65
CA GLU A 182 3.72 11.30 -14.05
C GLU A 182 4.47 9.98 -13.79
N LEU A 183 3.78 8.94 -13.29
CA LEU A 183 4.38 7.60 -13.18
C LEU A 183 4.79 7.04 -14.55
N GLY A 184 3.97 7.27 -15.58
CA GLY A 184 4.30 6.94 -16.97
C GLY A 184 5.57 7.64 -17.46
N ARG A 185 5.71 8.94 -17.20
CA ARG A 185 6.93 9.71 -17.52
C ARG A 185 8.16 9.17 -16.77
N ILE A 186 8.02 8.81 -15.50
CA ILE A 186 9.12 8.19 -14.74
C ILE A 186 9.53 6.86 -15.38
N ARG A 187 8.56 6.01 -15.74
CA ARG A 187 8.79 4.71 -16.38
C ARG A 187 9.48 4.85 -17.73
N GLU A 188 9.07 5.81 -18.55
CA GLU A 188 9.57 5.98 -19.92
C GLU A 188 10.90 6.76 -19.98
N GLU A 189 11.05 7.80 -19.15
CA GLU A 189 12.19 8.72 -19.27
C GLU A 189 13.29 8.51 -18.23
N LYS A 190 12.94 8.07 -17.02
CA LYS A 190 13.86 8.07 -15.86
C LYS A 190 14.38 6.67 -15.58
N LEU A 191 13.51 5.67 -15.54
CA LEU A 191 13.87 4.27 -15.30
C LEU A 191 14.92 3.76 -16.31
N PRO A 192 14.84 4.04 -17.63
CA PRO A 192 15.87 3.60 -18.58
C PRO A 192 17.19 4.34 -18.43
N ARG A 193 17.19 5.52 -17.82
CA ARG A 193 18.40 6.33 -17.57
C ARG A 193 18.97 6.13 -16.17
N MET A 194 18.39 5.23 -15.38
CA MET A 194 18.91 4.90 -14.06
C MET A 194 20.27 4.22 -14.19
N ARG A 195 21.20 4.61 -13.31
CA ARG A 195 22.54 4.05 -13.18
C ARG A 195 22.88 3.78 -11.72
N LEU A 196 23.81 2.85 -11.49
CA LEU A 196 24.39 2.60 -10.17
C LEU A 196 25.63 3.49 -9.97
N GLU A 197 26.04 3.67 -8.72
CA GLU A 197 27.36 4.23 -8.41
C GLU A 197 28.48 3.25 -8.75
N SER A 198 28.24 1.95 -8.55
CA SER A 198 29.20 0.90 -8.87
C SER A 198 28.54 -0.40 -9.31
N THR A 199 29.32 -1.23 -10.02
CA THR A 199 28.95 -2.58 -10.45
C THR A 199 29.61 -3.65 -9.56
N THR A 200 29.80 -3.37 -8.27
CA THR A 200 30.13 -4.44 -7.31
C THR A 200 28.95 -5.39 -7.18
N ARG A 201 29.20 -6.70 -7.04
CA ARG A 201 28.14 -7.68 -6.70
C ARG A 201 27.98 -7.88 -5.20
N ARG A 202 28.89 -7.32 -4.39
CA ARG A 202 28.88 -7.48 -2.93
C ARG A 202 28.03 -6.39 -2.32
N PHE A 203 26.92 -6.75 -1.68
CA PHE A 203 26.03 -5.83 -0.95
C PHE A 203 25.71 -4.53 -1.73
N ASN A 204 25.36 -4.68 -3.01
CA ASN A 204 25.06 -3.54 -3.87
C ASN A 204 23.61 -3.07 -3.64
N TYR A 205 23.43 -2.13 -2.71
CA TYR A 205 22.13 -1.56 -2.38
C TYR A 205 21.52 -0.80 -3.55
N ASP A 206 22.32 -0.07 -4.35
CA ASP A 206 21.81 0.59 -5.55
C ASP A 206 21.15 -0.42 -6.49
N TRP A 207 21.75 -1.60 -6.68
CA TRP A 207 21.17 -2.60 -7.56
C TRP A 207 19.84 -3.16 -7.01
N MET A 208 19.72 -3.35 -5.69
CA MET A 208 18.47 -3.75 -5.06
C MET A 208 17.40 -2.66 -5.24
N GLU A 209 17.73 -1.40 -4.93
CA GLU A 209 16.83 -0.26 -5.10
C GLU A 209 16.43 -0.05 -6.57
N ALA A 210 17.31 -0.37 -7.53
CA ALA A 210 17.00 -0.27 -8.94
C ALA A 210 15.89 -1.25 -9.36
N VAL A 211 15.89 -2.47 -8.80
CA VAL A 211 14.80 -3.43 -8.99
C VAL A 211 13.54 -2.93 -8.28
N ASP A 212 13.68 -2.47 -7.03
CA ASP A 212 12.56 -1.94 -6.25
C ASP A 212 11.90 -0.74 -6.95
N ALA A 213 12.64 0.11 -7.67
CA ALA A 213 12.08 1.23 -8.42
C ALA A 213 11.14 0.76 -9.55
N GLU A 214 11.47 -0.33 -10.25
CA GLU A 214 10.59 -0.93 -11.26
C GLU A 214 9.32 -1.50 -10.62
N ASP A 215 9.50 -2.31 -9.57
CA ASP A 215 8.38 -2.98 -8.89
C ASP A 215 7.46 -1.96 -8.19
N MET A 216 8.03 -0.87 -7.67
CA MET A 216 7.30 0.25 -7.07
C MET A 216 6.45 0.99 -8.11
N LEU A 217 6.94 1.19 -9.33
CA LEU A 217 6.14 1.77 -10.42
C LEU A 217 4.92 0.88 -10.73
N ASP A 218 5.12 -0.44 -10.82
CA ASP A 218 4.04 -1.39 -11.06
C ASP A 218 2.99 -1.36 -9.93
N ALA A 219 3.43 -1.40 -8.68
CA ALA A 219 2.54 -1.34 -7.53
C ALA A 219 1.76 -0.02 -7.45
N CYS A 220 2.45 1.12 -7.62
CA CYS A 220 1.82 2.44 -7.59
C CYS A 220 0.82 2.62 -8.74
N GLU A 221 1.18 2.19 -9.95
CA GLU A 221 0.28 2.25 -11.11
C GLU A 221 -0.99 1.42 -10.88
N LEU A 222 -0.86 0.20 -10.34
CA LEU A 222 -2.00 -0.64 -9.99
C LEU A 222 -2.90 0.08 -8.98
N VAL A 223 -2.34 0.59 -7.89
CA VAL A 223 -3.09 1.32 -6.85
C VAL A 223 -3.91 2.46 -7.45
N ILE A 224 -3.33 3.26 -8.36
CA ILE A 224 -4.07 4.35 -9.01
C ILE A 224 -5.16 3.81 -9.94
N ARG A 225 -4.87 2.79 -10.75
CA ARG A 225 -5.87 2.21 -11.68
C ARG A 225 -7.08 1.63 -10.94
N PHE A 226 -6.85 0.88 -9.86
CA PHE A 226 -7.92 0.39 -8.98
C PHE A 226 -8.70 1.52 -8.33
N SER A 227 -8.01 2.58 -7.90
CA SER A 227 -8.64 3.77 -7.30
C SER A 227 -9.48 4.56 -8.29
N LEU A 228 -9.05 4.66 -9.55
CA LEU A 228 -9.83 5.29 -10.63
C LEU A 228 -11.07 4.48 -10.99
N TYR A 229 -10.93 3.15 -11.07
CA TYR A 229 -12.04 2.24 -11.35
C TYR A 229 -13.12 2.35 -10.27
N ARG A 230 -12.73 2.37 -8.98
CA ARG A 230 -13.65 2.48 -7.85
C ARG A 230 -14.22 3.89 -7.71
N GLN A 231 -15.52 4.04 -7.98
CA GLN A 231 -16.25 5.31 -7.94
C GLN A 231 -17.18 5.41 -6.70
N GLU A 232 -16.59 5.27 -5.50
CA GLU A 232 -17.25 5.53 -4.20
C GLU A 232 -16.20 5.96 -3.17
N SER A 233 -16.64 6.26 -1.95
CA SER A 233 -15.79 6.42 -0.78
C SER A 233 -16.17 5.41 0.30
N ARG A 234 -15.20 4.65 0.82
CA ARG A 234 -15.44 3.65 1.88
C ARG A 234 -14.19 3.36 2.69
N GLY A 235 -14.33 3.25 4.01
CA GLY A 235 -13.25 2.92 4.93
C GLY A 235 -12.16 4.00 4.91
N ALA A 236 -10.91 3.59 4.66
CA ALA A 236 -9.78 4.52 4.49
C ALA A 236 -9.67 5.13 3.07
N PHE A 237 -10.54 4.72 2.13
CA PHE A 237 -10.55 5.22 0.77
C PHE A 237 -11.59 6.33 0.60
N PHE A 238 -11.11 7.57 0.44
CA PHE A 238 -11.97 8.74 0.24
C PHE A 238 -11.68 9.41 -1.10
N ARG A 239 -12.73 9.65 -1.88
CA ARG A 239 -12.72 10.36 -3.15
C ARG A 239 -13.65 11.56 -3.07
N ALA A 240 -13.11 12.76 -3.25
CA ALA A 240 -13.90 13.99 -3.16
C ALA A 240 -14.96 14.10 -4.26
N ASP A 241 -14.69 13.51 -5.44
CA ASP A 241 -15.60 13.45 -6.58
C ASP A 241 -16.65 12.33 -6.48
N TYR A 242 -16.46 11.38 -5.56
CA TYR A 242 -17.43 10.31 -5.25
C TYR A 242 -17.56 10.16 -3.72
N PRO A 243 -18.14 11.16 -3.02
CA PRO A 243 -18.10 11.25 -1.55
C PRO A 243 -19.07 10.30 -0.84
N LEU A 244 -19.85 9.51 -1.57
CA LEU A 244 -20.81 8.57 -1.01
C LEU A 244 -20.21 7.16 -0.89
N THR A 245 -20.55 6.46 0.19
CA THR A 245 -20.48 5.01 0.24
C THR A 245 -21.68 4.44 -0.50
N ASP A 246 -21.44 3.56 -1.48
CA ASP A 246 -22.47 3.07 -2.40
C ASP A 246 -22.56 1.55 -2.34
N ASN A 247 -23.47 1.04 -1.50
CA ASN A 247 -23.67 -0.40 -1.36
C ASN A 247 -24.40 -1.03 -2.55
N LEU A 248 -25.06 -0.23 -3.40
CA LEU A 248 -25.73 -0.73 -4.60
C LEU A 248 -24.71 -1.11 -5.68
N ARG A 249 -23.69 -0.27 -5.88
CA ARG A 249 -22.70 -0.44 -6.95
C ARG A 249 -21.34 -0.92 -6.49
N TRP A 250 -20.98 -0.79 -5.22
CA TRP A 250 -19.60 -1.00 -4.79
C TRP A 250 -19.45 -1.88 -3.55
N LEU A 251 -20.52 -2.56 -3.12
CA LEU A 251 -20.43 -3.67 -2.17
C LEU A 251 -19.84 -4.94 -2.86
N ARG A 252 -18.60 -4.82 -3.31
CA ARG A 252 -17.84 -5.81 -4.09
C ARG A 252 -16.34 -5.61 -3.84
N HIS A 253 -15.55 -6.65 -4.05
CA HIS A 253 -14.12 -6.54 -4.21
C HIS A 253 -13.80 -6.11 -5.64
N VAL A 254 -12.71 -5.36 -5.81
CA VAL A 254 -12.16 -5.05 -7.13
C VAL A 254 -10.87 -5.82 -7.27
N VAL A 255 -10.82 -6.71 -8.25
CA VAL A 255 -9.68 -7.60 -8.52
C VAL A 255 -9.15 -7.30 -9.91
N GLY A 256 -7.90 -7.67 -10.17
CA GLY A 256 -7.35 -7.49 -11.50
C GLY A 256 -6.26 -8.48 -11.82
N ARG A 257 -6.10 -8.71 -13.13
CA ARG A 257 -5.12 -9.62 -13.69
C ARG A 257 -4.37 -8.92 -14.81
N ARG A 258 -3.05 -9.12 -14.85
CA ARG A 258 -2.25 -8.66 -15.98
C ARG A 258 -2.47 -9.61 -17.17
N GLU A 259 -2.97 -9.08 -18.27
CA GLU A 259 -3.23 -9.78 -19.53
C GLU A 259 -2.68 -8.95 -20.70
N ASN A 260 -1.82 -9.56 -21.53
CA ASN A 260 -1.24 -8.93 -22.72
C ASN A 260 -0.60 -7.55 -22.45
N GLY A 261 0.09 -7.39 -21.32
CA GLY A 261 0.74 -6.14 -20.92
C GLY A 261 -0.18 -5.10 -20.28
N SER A 262 -1.50 -5.30 -20.29
CA SER A 262 -2.50 -4.45 -19.65
C SER A 262 -3.04 -5.07 -18.36
N VAL A 263 -3.67 -4.27 -17.50
CA VAL A 263 -4.35 -4.76 -16.29
C VAL A 263 -5.84 -4.79 -16.59
N LYS A 264 -6.41 -5.99 -16.66
CA LYS A 264 -7.86 -6.18 -16.72
C LYS A 264 -8.40 -6.13 -15.29
N ILE A 265 -9.30 -5.20 -15.03
CA ILE A 265 -9.94 -5.00 -13.73
C ILE A 265 -11.36 -5.55 -13.80
N GLU A 266 -11.75 -6.32 -12.79
CA GLU A 266 -13.03 -6.97 -12.69
C GLU A 266 -13.60 -6.86 -11.28
N ASP A 267 -14.92 -7.02 -11.20
CA ASP A 267 -15.66 -7.04 -9.95
C ASP A 267 -15.76 -8.46 -9.42
N MET A 268 -15.55 -8.63 -8.12
CA MET A 268 -15.76 -9.90 -7.43
C MET A 268 -16.77 -9.72 -6.29
N PRO A 269 -17.83 -10.55 -6.21
CA PRO A 269 -18.80 -10.47 -5.13
C PRO A 269 -18.16 -10.62 -3.74
N VAL A 270 -18.66 -9.87 -2.76
CA VAL A 270 -18.25 -10.04 -1.35
C VAL A 270 -19.15 -11.10 -0.72
N ALA A 271 -18.54 -12.09 -0.07
CA ALA A 271 -19.30 -13.05 0.73
C ALA A 271 -19.71 -12.39 2.05
N LEU A 272 -21.02 -12.36 2.34
CA LEU A 272 -21.58 -11.74 3.54
C LEU A 272 -22.35 -12.76 4.41
N PRO A 273 -21.71 -13.84 4.87
CA PRO A 273 -22.40 -14.88 5.65
C PRO A 273 -22.84 -14.42 7.04
N TYR A 274 -22.19 -13.38 7.59
CA TYR A 274 -22.40 -12.93 8.98
C TYR A 274 -22.90 -11.49 9.09
N ALA A 275 -22.91 -10.73 7.99
CA ALA A 275 -23.23 -9.31 8.01
C ALA A 275 -24.33 -8.99 6.99
N ARG A 276 -25.17 -8.01 7.30
CA ARG A 276 -26.19 -7.47 6.39
C ARG A 276 -26.02 -5.95 6.31
N PRO A 277 -25.15 -5.46 5.40
CA PRO A 277 -24.97 -4.03 5.21
C PRO A 277 -26.28 -3.38 4.77
N ALA A 278 -26.52 -2.15 5.22
CA ALA A 278 -27.68 -1.37 4.77
C ALA A 278 -27.65 -1.20 3.24
N GLU A 279 -28.81 -1.31 2.60
CA GLU A 279 -28.92 -1.03 1.17
C GLU A 279 -28.86 0.49 0.90
N GLY A 280 -28.43 0.85 -0.31
CA GLY A 280 -28.44 2.23 -0.77
C GLY A 280 -27.09 2.93 -0.70
N LYS A 281 -27.15 4.26 -0.60
CA LYS A 281 -25.99 5.16 -0.55
C LYS A 281 -26.05 6.00 0.71
N ALA A 282 -24.89 6.28 1.29
CA ALA A 282 -24.75 7.13 2.46
C ALA A 282 -23.56 8.07 2.31
N ASP A 283 -23.63 9.23 2.94
CA ASP A 283 -22.49 10.15 3.00
C ASP A 283 -21.33 9.49 3.73
N PHE A 284 -20.13 9.50 3.14
CA PHE A 284 -18.94 8.91 3.73
C PHE A 284 -18.69 9.38 5.17
N PHE A 285 -18.94 10.65 5.49
CA PHE A 285 -18.69 11.20 6.82
C PHE A 285 -19.71 10.75 7.86
N GLU A 286 -20.88 10.28 7.45
CA GLU A 286 -21.98 9.87 8.33
C GLU A 286 -22.08 8.35 8.48
N VAL A 287 -21.40 7.56 7.64
CA VAL A 287 -21.35 6.10 7.76
C VAL A 287 -20.55 5.67 8.99
N ASP A 288 -21.15 4.86 9.86
CA ASP A 288 -20.46 4.15 10.93
C ASP A 288 -19.90 2.80 10.43
N TYR A 289 -18.71 2.41 10.94
CA TYR A 289 -17.96 1.21 10.55
C TYR A 289 -17.53 0.36 11.74
#